data_AF-A0A4Q7QAE9-F1
#
_entry.id   AF-A0A4Q7QAE9-F1
#
_cell.length_a   1.000
_cell.length_b   1.000
_cell.length_c   1.000
_cell.angle_alpha   90.00
_cell.angle_beta   90.00
_cell.angle_gamma   90.00
#
_symmetry.space_group_name_H-M   'P 1'
#
loop_
_entity.id
_entity.type
_entity.pdbx_description
1 polymer ?
#
loop_
_entity_poly.entity_id
_entity_poly.type
_entity_poly.pdbx_seq_one_letter_code
_entity_poly.pdbx_strand_id
1 'polypeptide(L)'
;MSGEAVFVSGKRKYVFCGDQQGIKILSSLIERVKEEELLLEIFLIEGGTEWSQLSKFLKDQKMGTYLYVVLPNEYIQKAEEVAEATGFSDEEAQYIGYGEKVTRVYCCRCHGIKEMKNAEEETLCEHCGLELSVSDHYSVYHNAVLGYVAKL
;
A
#
# COMPACT_ATOMS: atom_id res chain seq x y z
N MET A 1 4.21 1.72 5.79
CA MET A 1 5.67 1.83 5.71
C MET A 1 5.99 2.66 4.49
N SER A 2 6.63 3.82 4.65
CA SER A 2 7.17 4.62 3.54
C SER A 2 8.64 4.22 3.40
N GLY A 3 8.91 3.24 2.54
CA GLY A 3 10.25 2.72 2.28
C GLY A 3 10.55 2.71 0.78
N GLU A 4 11.82 2.75 0.41
CA GLU A 4 12.25 2.53 -0.97
C GLU A 4 12.24 1.03 -1.30
N ALA A 5 12.03 0.69 -2.57
CA ALA A 5 12.06 -0.69 -3.03
C ALA A 5 13.50 -1.22 -3.01
N VAL A 6 13.69 -2.39 -2.41
CA VAL A 6 15.00 -3.04 -2.33
C VAL A 6 15.06 -4.17 -3.35
N PHE A 7 16.11 -4.18 -4.18
CA PHE A 7 16.29 -5.26 -5.15
C PHE A 7 16.51 -6.62 -4.44
N VAL A 8 15.70 -7.62 -4.81
CA VAL A 8 15.87 -9.01 -4.37
C VAL A 8 16.42 -9.86 -5.50
N SER A 9 17.62 -10.41 -5.33
CA SER A 9 18.26 -11.24 -6.35
C SER A 9 17.78 -12.70 -6.34
N GLY A 10 18.16 -13.48 -7.36
CA GLY A 10 17.90 -14.92 -7.44
C GLY A 10 16.48 -15.31 -7.85
N LYS A 11 15.64 -14.33 -8.23
CA LYS A 11 14.28 -14.56 -8.70
C LYS A 11 14.28 -14.81 -10.21
N ARG A 12 13.31 -15.60 -10.69
CA ARG A 12 13.21 -16.04 -12.09
C ARG A 12 12.65 -14.96 -13.01
N LYS A 13 11.80 -14.09 -12.47
CA LYS A 13 11.11 -13.02 -13.17
C LYS A 13 10.79 -11.90 -12.20
N TYR A 14 10.77 -10.67 -12.68
CA TYR A 14 10.43 -9.49 -11.92
C TYR A 14 9.19 -8.83 -12.52
N VAL A 15 8.20 -8.56 -11.69
CA VAL A 15 6.98 -7.89 -12.09
C VAL A 15 6.90 -6.55 -11.37
N PHE A 16 6.72 -5.48 -12.13
CA PHE A 16 6.59 -4.12 -11.61
C PHE A 16 5.18 -3.62 -11.85
N CYS A 17 4.44 -3.35 -10.79
CA CYS A 17 3.09 -2.81 -10.83
C CYS A 17 3.06 -1.41 -10.25
N GLY A 18 2.39 -0.49 -10.92
CA GLY A 18 2.21 0.87 -10.43
C GLY A 18 1.56 1.77 -11.44
N ASP A 19 1.18 2.97 -11.03
CA ASP A 19 0.81 4.02 -11.99
C ASP A 19 2.06 4.69 -12.57
N GLN A 20 1.88 5.76 -13.35
CA GLN A 20 3.00 6.48 -13.96
C GLN A 20 4.02 7.00 -12.93
N GLN A 21 3.59 7.39 -11.72
CA GLN A 21 4.50 7.86 -10.68
C GLN A 21 5.17 6.68 -9.97
N GLY A 22 4.43 5.59 -9.70
CA GLY A 22 4.98 4.37 -9.13
C GLY A 22 6.06 3.75 -10.01
N ILE A 23 5.83 3.68 -11.33
CA ILE A 23 6.85 3.18 -12.28
C ILE A 23 8.08 4.10 -12.33
N LYS A 24 7.91 5.42 -12.19
CA LYS A 24 9.05 6.34 -12.06
C LYS A 24 9.85 6.09 -10.78
N ILE A 25 9.18 5.82 -9.66
CA ILE A 25 9.86 5.46 -8.40
C ILE A 25 10.64 4.14 -8.56
N LEU A 26 10.11 3.19 -9.32
CA LEU A 26 10.75 1.91 -9.62
C LEU A 26 11.81 1.96 -10.72
N SER A 27 12.08 3.13 -11.33
CA SER A 27 12.89 3.22 -12.55
C SER A 27 14.30 2.64 -12.37
N SER A 28 14.94 2.90 -11.24
CA SER A 28 16.29 2.41 -10.92
C SER A 28 16.35 0.88 -10.85
N LEU A 29 15.32 0.24 -10.26
CA LEU A 29 15.21 -1.21 -10.22
C LEU A 29 14.91 -1.80 -11.59
N ILE A 30 14.05 -1.16 -12.37
CA ILE A 30 13.71 -1.60 -13.73
C ILE A 30 14.95 -1.53 -14.62
N GLU A 31 15.72 -0.46 -14.55
CA GLU A 31 16.99 -0.30 -15.27
C GLU A 31 17.99 -1.39 -14.89
N ARG A 32 18.17 -1.62 -13.59
CA ARG A 32 19.03 -2.70 -13.09
C ARG A 32 18.62 -4.09 -13.62
N VAL A 33 17.33 -4.43 -13.57
CA VAL A 33 16.82 -5.72 -14.08
C VAL A 33 17.06 -5.86 -15.59
N LYS A 34 16.97 -4.76 -16.35
CA LYS A 34 17.30 -4.74 -17.78
C LYS A 34 18.79 -4.92 -18.04
N GLU A 35 19.65 -4.25 -17.27
CA GLU A 35 21.11 -4.37 -17.37
C GLU A 35 21.59 -5.79 -17.05
N GLU A 36 20.95 -6.45 -16.08
CA GLU A 36 21.22 -7.84 -15.72
C GLU A 36 20.57 -8.86 -16.68
N GLU A 37 19.92 -8.41 -17.77
CA GLU A 37 19.20 -9.22 -18.77
C GLU A 37 18.17 -10.19 -18.16
N LEU A 38 17.56 -9.81 -17.04
CA LEU A 38 16.58 -10.62 -16.31
C LEU A 38 15.18 -10.46 -16.91
N LEU A 39 14.35 -11.49 -16.75
CA LEU A 39 12.97 -11.46 -17.23
C LEU A 39 12.14 -10.45 -16.43
N LEU A 40 11.48 -9.53 -17.14
CA LEU A 40 10.64 -8.52 -16.50
C LEU A 40 9.31 -8.30 -17.22
N GLU A 41 8.29 -7.96 -16.46
CA GLU A 41 7.02 -7.42 -16.96
C GLU A 41 6.60 -6.20 -16.15
N ILE A 42 5.93 -5.25 -16.82
CA ILE A 42 5.41 -4.03 -16.21
C ILE A 42 3.90 -4.01 -16.39
N PHE A 43 3.16 -3.75 -15.31
CA PHE A 43 1.71 -3.61 -15.32
C PHE A 43 1.33 -2.22 -14.80
N LEU A 44 0.75 -1.40 -15.69
CA LEU A 44 0.28 -0.07 -15.33
C LEU A 44 -1.11 -0.12 -14.70
N ILE A 45 -1.24 0.49 -13.53
CA ILE A 45 -2.50 0.65 -12.82
C ILE A 45 -2.89 2.13 -12.96
N GLU A 46 -3.75 2.44 -13.92
CA GLU A 46 -4.23 3.82 -14.13
C GLU A 46 -5.59 4.01 -13.47
N GLY A 47 -6.00 5.26 -13.23
CA GLY A 47 -7.31 5.59 -12.67
C GLY A 47 -8.45 5.08 -13.56
N GLY A 48 -8.93 3.88 -13.28
CA GLY A 48 -9.86 3.13 -14.13
C GLY A 48 -9.50 1.65 -14.35
N THR A 49 -8.28 1.23 -13.99
CA THR A 49 -7.91 -0.19 -14.00
C THR A 49 -8.71 -0.94 -12.94
N GLU A 50 -9.58 -1.83 -13.41
CA GLU A 50 -10.31 -2.75 -12.54
C GLU A 50 -9.32 -3.69 -11.84
N TRP A 51 -9.40 -3.81 -10.52
CA TRP A 51 -8.61 -4.74 -9.70
C TRP A 51 -8.69 -6.19 -10.17
N SER A 52 -9.75 -6.53 -10.91
CA SER A 52 -9.92 -7.82 -11.59
C SER A 52 -8.87 -8.06 -12.68
N GLN A 53 -8.41 -7.01 -13.38
CA GLN A 53 -7.35 -7.09 -14.38
C GLN A 53 -6.01 -7.34 -13.75
N LEU A 54 -5.69 -6.63 -12.65
CA LEU A 54 -4.51 -6.90 -11.85
C LEU A 54 -4.52 -8.35 -11.35
N SER A 55 -5.65 -8.79 -10.77
CA SER A 55 -5.81 -10.18 -10.31
C SER A 55 -5.57 -11.19 -11.44
N LYS A 56 -6.12 -10.97 -12.63
CA LYS A 56 -5.90 -11.85 -13.78
C LYS A 56 -4.43 -11.89 -14.19
N PHE A 57 -3.81 -10.72 -14.30
CA PHE A 57 -2.40 -10.59 -14.66
C PHE A 57 -1.48 -11.29 -13.64
N LEU A 58 -1.77 -11.18 -12.35
CA LEU A 58 -1.01 -11.84 -11.28
C LEU A 58 -1.22 -13.36 -11.27
N LYS A 59 -2.43 -13.86 -11.57
CA LYS A 59 -2.70 -15.31 -11.70
C LYS A 59 -1.92 -15.99 -12.82
N ASP A 60 -1.58 -15.25 -13.87
CA ASP A 60 -0.81 -15.77 -15.00
C ASP A 60 0.71 -15.85 -14.69
N GLN A 61 1.15 -15.34 -13.53
CA GLN A 61 2.54 -15.37 -13.11
C GLN A 61 2.97 -16.75 -12.58
N LYS A 62 4.19 -17.16 -12.92
CA LYS A 62 4.75 -18.45 -12.48
C LYS A 62 5.50 -18.31 -11.16
N MET A 63 5.65 -19.43 -10.43
CA MET A 63 6.48 -19.49 -9.22
C MET A 63 7.92 -18.98 -9.48
N GLY A 64 8.46 -18.25 -8.51
CA GLY A 64 9.76 -17.57 -8.63
C GLY A 64 9.67 -16.18 -9.26
N THR A 65 8.47 -15.65 -9.48
CA THR A 65 8.23 -14.24 -9.79
C THR A 65 8.38 -13.42 -8.51
N TYR A 66 9.03 -12.25 -8.60
CA TYR A 66 9.06 -11.26 -7.53
C TYR A 66 8.28 -10.02 -7.93
N LEU A 67 7.37 -9.59 -7.06
CA LEU A 67 6.42 -8.52 -7.34
C LEU A 67 6.86 -7.22 -6.63
N TYR A 68 7.01 -6.14 -7.37
CA TYR A 68 7.13 -4.79 -6.82
C TYR A 68 5.86 -4.01 -7.12
N VAL A 69 5.22 -3.46 -6.10
CA VAL A 69 4.03 -2.63 -6.25
C VAL A 69 4.31 -1.25 -5.67
N VAL A 70 4.16 -0.22 -6.50
CA VAL A 70 4.24 1.18 -6.05
C VAL A 70 3.00 1.95 -6.51
N LEU A 71 2.22 2.42 -5.55
CA LEU A 71 0.92 3.08 -5.77
C LEU A 71 0.70 4.19 -4.74
N PRO A 72 -0.30 5.07 -4.94
CA PRO A 72 -0.76 5.97 -3.90
C PRO A 72 -1.10 5.20 -2.62
N ASN A 73 -0.79 5.78 -1.46
CA ASN A 73 -1.03 5.15 -0.15
C ASN A 73 -2.46 4.61 0.03
N GLU A 74 -3.46 5.29 -0.54
CA GLU A 74 -4.87 4.87 -0.50
C GLU A 74 -5.17 3.54 -1.22
N TYR A 75 -4.30 3.10 -2.13
CA TYR A 75 -4.51 1.91 -2.96
C TYR A 75 -3.62 0.71 -2.58
N ILE A 76 -2.63 0.91 -1.73
CA ILE A 76 -1.65 -0.14 -1.42
C ILE A 76 -2.28 -1.35 -0.76
N GLN A 77 -3.11 -1.15 0.26
CA GLN A 77 -3.79 -2.24 0.94
C GLN A 77 -4.62 -3.08 -0.02
N LYS A 78 -5.30 -2.43 -0.98
CA LYS A 78 -6.09 -3.13 -1.98
C LYS A 78 -5.24 -3.92 -2.97
N ALA A 79 -4.06 -3.42 -3.32
CA ALA A 79 -3.14 -4.15 -4.18
C ALA A 79 -2.54 -5.37 -3.47
N GLU A 80 -2.23 -5.24 -2.18
CA GLU A 80 -1.78 -6.33 -1.30
C GLU A 80 -2.84 -7.42 -1.19
N GLU A 81 -4.08 -7.07 -0.86
CA GLU A 81 -5.23 -8.01 -0.82
C GLU A 81 -5.40 -8.77 -2.15
N VAL A 82 -5.27 -8.08 -3.29
CA VAL A 82 -5.37 -8.70 -4.61
C VAL A 82 -4.22 -9.66 -4.87
N ALA A 83 -2.99 -9.28 -4.51
CA ALA A 83 -1.81 -10.12 -4.72
C ALA A 83 -1.83 -11.37 -3.84
N GLU A 84 -2.16 -11.24 -2.56
CA GLU A 84 -2.36 -12.36 -1.62
C GLU A 84 -3.44 -13.32 -2.13
N ALA A 85 -4.58 -12.80 -2.60
CA ALA A 85 -5.65 -13.61 -3.18
C ALA A 85 -5.24 -14.35 -4.46
N THR A 86 -4.12 -13.97 -5.07
CA THR A 86 -3.52 -14.66 -6.23
C THR A 86 -2.34 -15.56 -5.87
N GLY A 87 -1.98 -15.64 -4.59
CA GLY A 87 -0.97 -16.57 -4.07
C GLY A 87 0.43 -15.98 -3.89
N PHE A 88 0.59 -14.65 -4.00
CA PHE A 88 1.85 -14.00 -3.61
C PHE A 88 1.94 -13.92 -2.08
N SER A 89 3.13 -14.20 -1.55
CA SER A 89 3.46 -14.04 -0.13
C SER A 89 4.26 -12.76 0.12
N ASP A 90 4.35 -12.34 1.39
CA ASP A 90 5.17 -11.19 1.82
C ASP A 90 6.66 -11.35 1.46
N GLU A 91 7.14 -12.58 1.32
CA GLU A 91 8.54 -12.87 0.92
C GLU A 91 8.76 -12.77 -0.60
N GLU A 92 7.68 -12.65 -1.37
CA GLU A 92 7.68 -12.61 -2.84
C GLU A 92 7.18 -11.26 -3.38
N ALA A 93 6.84 -10.32 -2.51
CA ALA A 93 6.33 -9.02 -2.89
C ALA A 93 6.90 -7.87 -2.02
N GLN A 94 6.98 -6.68 -2.61
CA GLN A 94 7.18 -5.42 -1.89
C GLN A 94 6.10 -4.42 -2.28
N TYR A 95 5.49 -3.79 -1.28
CA TYR A 95 4.44 -2.79 -1.47
C TYR A 95 4.88 -1.45 -0.89
N ILE A 96 4.88 -0.42 -1.73
CA ILE A 96 5.32 0.93 -1.34
C ILE A 96 4.26 1.94 -1.71
N GLY A 97 3.75 2.60 -0.69
CA GLY A 97 2.84 3.71 -0.84
C GLY A 97 3.57 5.03 -1.02
N TYR A 98 3.14 5.83 -2.00
CA TYR A 98 3.59 7.21 -2.16
C TYR A 98 2.44 8.19 -1.92
N GLY A 99 2.78 9.47 -1.76
CA GLY A 99 1.82 10.54 -1.46
C GLY A 99 1.47 10.64 0.02
N GLU A 100 0.45 11.43 0.35
CA GLU A 100 0.04 11.62 1.74
C GLU A 100 -0.64 10.36 2.27
N LYS A 101 -0.18 9.88 3.43
CA LYS A 101 -0.86 8.80 4.14
C LYS A 101 -2.05 9.39 4.88
N VAL A 102 -3.26 9.13 4.40
CA VAL A 102 -4.50 9.49 5.10
C VAL A 102 -4.79 8.42 6.15
N THR A 103 -4.77 8.82 7.42
CA THR A 103 -5.13 7.97 8.55
C THR A 103 -6.57 8.28 8.95
N ARG A 104 -7.41 7.26 8.97
CA ARG A 104 -8.80 7.35 9.46
C ARG A 104 -8.79 7.07 10.95
N VAL A 105 -9.19 8.04 11.77
CA VAL A 105 -9.28 7.93 13.23
C VAL A 105 -10.74 7.83 13.65
N TYR A 106 -11.10 6.72 14.28
CA TYR A 106 -12.42 6.47 14.83
C TYR A 106 -12.49 6.96 16.28
N CYS A 107 -13.35 7.94 16.56
CA CYS A 107 -13.52 8.48 17.90
C CYS A 107 -14.28 7.49 18.80
N CYS A 108 -13.66 7.04 19.90
CA CYS A 108 -14.29 6.12 20.85
C CYS A 108 -15.52 6.71 21.57
N ARG A 109 -15.70 8.04 21.53
CA ARG A 109 -16.78 8.73 22.24
C ARG A 109 -18.02 8.97 21.38
N CYS A 110 -17.84 9.54 20.20
CA CYS A 110 -18.96 9.93 19.33
C CYS A 110 -19.10 9.02 18.10
N HIS A 111 -18.17 8.07 17.91
CA HIS A 111 -18.13 7.15 16.78
C HIS A 111 -17.94 7.83 15.40
N GLY A 112 -17.64 9.13 15.40
CA GLY A 112 -17.27 9.87 14.20
C GLY A 112 -15.87 9.45 13.71
N ILE A 113 -15.70 9.45 12.40
CA ILE A 113 -14.41 9.20 11.75
C ILE A 113 -13.83 10.54 11.30
N LYS A 114 -12.56 10.77 11.62
CA LYS A 114 -11.76 11.88 11.13
C LYS A 114 -10.68 11.34 10.19
N GLU A 115 -10.46 12.02 9.07
CA GLU A 115 -9.31 11.77 8.22
C GLU A 115 -8.21 12.77 8.54
N MET A 116 -7.01 12.29 8.80
CA MET A 116 -5.84 13.13 9.06
C MET A 116 -4.69 12.74 8.16
N LYS A 117 -3.95 13.74 7.69
CA LYS A 117 -2.77 13.54 6.85
C LYS A 117 -1.57 13.34 7.75
N ASN A 118 -0.86 12.25 7.56
CA ASN A 118 0.21 11.78 8.43
C ASN A 118 -0.32 11.38 9.83
N ALA A 119 0.16 10.25 10.34
CA ALA A 119 -0.26 9.78 11.65
C ALA A 119 0.42 10.65 12.72
N GLU A 120 -0.35 11.53 13.37
CA GLU A 120 0.07 12.21 14.60
C GLU A 120 -0.44 11.40 15.80
N GLU A 121 0.29 11.46 16.92
CA GLU A 121 -0.07 10.74 18.16
C GLU A 121 -1.34 11.31 18.80
N GLU A 122 -1.67 12.57 18.53
CA GLU A 122 -2.84 13.26 19.07
C GLU A 122 -3.59 14.03 17.98
N THR A 123 -4.91 14.14 18.10
CA THR A 123 -5.73 14.90 17.15
C THR A 123 -7.07 15.36 17.76
N LEU A 124 -7.63 16.48 17.29
CA LEU A 124 -8.96 16.94 17.72
C LEU A 124 -10.08 16.23 16.95
N CYS A 125 -11.09 15.69 17.63
CA CYS A 125 -12.29 15.17 16.99
C CYS A 125 -13.16 16.31 16.42
N GLU A 126 -13.38 16.32 15.10
CA GLU A 126 -14.21 17.34 14.44
C GLU A 126 -15.71 17.22 14.76
N HIS A 127 -16.15 16.05 15.25
CA HIS A 127 -17.55 15.78 15.57
C HIS A 127 -17.92 16.17 17.00
N CYS A 128 -17.03 15.95 17.98
CA CYS A 128 -17.33 16.20 19.40
C CYS A 128 -16.38 17.17 20.10
N GLY A 129 -15.33 17.64 19.41
CA GLY A 129 -14.37 18.61 19.95
C GLY A 129 -13.41 18.08 21.01
N LEU A 130 -13.39 16.77 21.29
CA LEU A 130 -12.45 16.19 22.25
C LEU A 130 -11.07 15.96 21.63
N GLU A 131 -10.02 16.17 22.42
CA GLU A 131 -8.66 15.72 22.09
C GLU A 131 -8.60 14.19 22.15
N LEU A 132 -8.08 13.58 21.08
CA LEU A 132 -7.94 12.15 20.93
C LEU A 132 -6.46 11.77 20.88
N SER A 133 -6.06 10.74 21.63
CA SER A 133 -4.80 10.02 21.43
C SER A 133 -5.04 8.89 20.43
N VAL A 134 -4.27 8.89 19.34
CA VAL A 134 -4.42 7.96 18.22
C VAL A 134 -3.67 6.67 18.51
N SER A 135 -4.38 5.55 18.51
CA SER A 135 -3.78 4.22 18.69
C SER A 135 -2.99 3.78 17.46
N ASP A 136 -2.02 2.90 17.66
CA ASP A 136 -1.33 2.15 16.60
C ASP A 136 -2.15 0.98 16.03
N HIS A 137 -3.25 0.61 16.70
CA HIS A 137 -4.08 -0.52 16.29
C HIS A 137 -5.12 -0.16 15.21
N TYR A 138 -5.06 -0.88 14.09
CA TYR A 138 -6.01 -0.74 12.99
C TYR A 138 -7.22 -1.66 13.15
N SER A 139 -8.44 -1.10 13.14
CA SER A 139 -9.68 -1.84 13.10
C SER A 139 -10.13 -2.08 11.66
N VAL A 140 -10.16 -3.34 11.24
CA VAL A 140 -10.71 -3.75 9.92
C VAL A 140 -12.20 -3.41 9.82
N TYR A 141 -12.96 -3.64 10.90
CA TYR A 141 -14.41 -3.39 10.90
C TYR A 141 -14.77 -1.91 10.68
N HIS A 142 -14.01 -1.00 11.30
CA HIS A 142 -14.21 0.45 11.13
C HIS A 142 -13.39 1.04 9.97
N ASN A 143 -12.48 0.26 9.40
CA ASN A 143 -11.50 0.70 8.40
C ASN A 143 -10.77 1.98 8.88
N ALA A 144 -10.35 1.96 10.15
CA ALA A 144 -9.82 3.11 10.90
C ALA A 144 -9.01 2.66 12.13
N VAL A 145 -8.08 3.48 12.60
CA VAL A 145 -7.43 3.34 13.91
C VAL A 145 -8.30 3.95 15.01
N LEU A 146 -8.17 3.47 16.25
CA LEU A 146 -8.97 3.96 17.37
C LEU A 146 -8.38 5.26 17.95
N GLY A 147 -9.24 6.24 18.25
CA GLY A 147 -8.89 7.46 18.97
C GLY A 147 -9.50 7.47 20.37
N TYR A 148 -8.66 7.43 21.41
CA TYR A 148 -9.04 7.49 22.82
C TYR A 148 -9.11 8.93 23.31
N VAL A 149 -9.97 9.27 24.27
CA VAL A 149 -9.98 10.62 24.87
C VAL A 149 -8.65 10.87 25.61
N ALA A 150 -7.87 11.86 25.16
CA ALA A 150 -6.54 12.14 25.71
C ALA A 150 -6.60 12.88 27.05
N LYS A 151 -7.53 13.84 27.18
CA LYS A 151 -7.81 14.60 28.41
C LYS A 151 -9.30 14.86 28.53
N LEU A 152 -9.80 14.81 29.77
CA LEU A 152 -11.18 15.14 30.14
C LEU A 152 -11.24 16.56 30.73
#